data_AF-A0A2G4GUB3-F1
#
_entry.id   AF-A0A2G4GUB3-F1
#
_cell.length_a   1.000
_cell.length_b   1.000
_cell.length_c   1.000
_cell.angle_alpha   90.00
_cell.angle_beta   90.00
_cell.angle_gamma   90.00
#
_symmetry.space_group_name_H-M   'P 1'
#
loop_
_entity.id
_entity.type
_entity.pdbx_description
1 polymer ?
#
loop_
_entity_poly.entity_id
_entity_poly.type
_entity_poly.pdbx_seq_one_letter_code
_entity_poly.pdbx_strand_id
1 'polypeptide(L)'
;MKLILANPRGFCAGVYMAIDVVDQLIDICPNETIYVYHEIVHNRHVVERFQGRGVKFIEELSEVPNGSIVVFSAHGVSPALRREADERNLTAVDATCPLVTKVHNEAIRYARAGYQILLVGHADHQEIIGTRGEAPDATQVVESPKDIPFLTVKDPNKLVYLTQTTLSTD
;
A
#
# COMPACT_ATOMS: atom_id res chain seq x y z
N MET A 1 21.65 27.10 -23.11
CA MET A 1 20.52 26.57 -22.33
C MET A 1 21.06 26.04 -21.02
N LYS A 2 20.51 26.44 -19.87
CA LYS A 2 20.93 25.96 -18.54
C LYS A 2 19.91 24.93 -18.05
N LEU A 3 20.34 23.69 -17.84
CA LEU A 3 19.53 22.63 -17.22
C LEU A 3 19.78 22.65 -15.70
N ILE A 4 18.72 22.60 -14.91
CA ILE A 4 18.79 22.56 -13.45
C ILE A 4 18.07 21.29 -12.99
N LEU A 5 18.72 20.52 -12.13
CA LEU A 5 18.19 19.28 -11.57
C LEU A 5 17.90 19.49 -10.08
N ALA A 6 16.67 19.20 -9.66
CA ALA A 6 16.27 19.29 -8.26
C ALA A 6 17.01 18.28 -7.37
N ASN A 7 17.15 18.59 -6.08
CA ASN A 7 17.64 17.67 -5.08
C ASN A 7 16.92 17.96 -3.75
N PRO A 8 16.17 17.00 -3.16
CA PRO A 8 16.02 15.60 -3.57
C PRO A 8 15.22 15.40 -4.87
N ARG A 9 15.49 14.27 -5.55
CA ARG A 9 14.70 13.73 -6.69
C ARG A 9 14.90 12.22 -6.80
N GLY A 10 13.91 11.50 -7.32
CA GLY A 10 14.01 10.06 -7.58
C GLY A 10 13.56 9.19 -6.41
N PHE A 11 14.25 8.07 -6.19
CA PHE A 11 13.81 7.03 -5.26
C PHE A 11 13.90 7.46 -3.80
N CYS A 12 12.85 7.16 -3.04
CA CYS A 12 12.87 7.19 -1.59
C CYS A 12 13.27 5.81 -1.03
N ALA A 13 13.50 5.73 0.29
CA ALA A 13 13.90 4.49 0.95
C ALA A 13 12.86 3.36 0.78
N GLY A 14 11.56 3.68 0.84
CA GLY A 14 10.49 2.68 0.66
C GLY A 14 10.45 2.09 -0.74
N VAL A 15 10.63 2.93 -1.77
CA VAL A 15 10.74 2.49 -3.17
C VAL A 15 11.97 1.60 -3.37
N TYR A 16 13.12 2.01 -2.85
CA TYR A 16 14.35 1.21 -2.94
C TYR A 16 14.18 -0.17 -2.29
N MET A 17 13.63 -0.21 -1.07
CA MET A 17 13.37 -1.46 -0.35
C MET A 17 12.42 -2.37 -1.12
N ALA A 18 11.30 -1.85 -1.65
CA ALA A 18 10.32 -2.68 -2.35
C ALA A 18 10.87 -3.29 -3.65
N ILE A 19 11.68 -2.50 -4.38
CA ILE A 19 12.40 -2.99 -5.56
C ILE A 19 13.41 -4.08 -5.18
N ASP A 20 14.20 -3.83 -4.13
CA ASP A 20 15.24 -4.76 -3.65
C ASP A 20 14.65 -6.10 -3.19
N VAL A 21 13.48 -6.09 -2.52
CA VAL A 21 12.76 -7.31 -2.13
C VAL A 21 12.45 -8.19 -3.34
N VAL A 22 11.91 -7.62 -4.42
CA VAL A 22 11.58 -8.41 -5.63
C VAL A 22 12.86 -8.86 -6.35
N ASP A 23 13.89 -8.01 -6.41
CA ASP A 23 15.19 -8.39 -6.97
C ASP A 23 15.79 -9.60 -6.24
N GLN A 24 15.81 -9.58 -4.90
CA GLN A 24 16.32 -10.68 -4.08
C GLN A 24 15.49 -11.96 -4.24
N LEU A 25 14.15 -11.87 -4.27
CA LEU A 25 13.28 -13.04 -4.44
C LEU A 25 13.53 -13.78 -5.74
N ILE A 26 13.78 -13.05 -6.84
CA ILE A 26 14.14 -13.67 -8.13
C ILE A 26 15.46 -14.45 -8.00
N ASP A 27 16.43 -13.90 -7.28
CA ASP A 27 17.76 -14.50 -7.16
C ASP A 27 17.77 -15.72 -6.21
N ILE A 28 17.00 -15.68 -5.12
CA ILE A 28 16.94 -16.79 -4.14
C ILE A 28 15.95 -17.89 -4.55
N CYS A 29 14.98 -17.59 -5.42
CA CYS A 29 13.97 -18.53 -5.89
C CYS A 29 13.97 -18.65 -7.44
N PRO A 30 15.09 -19.04 -8.07
CA PRO A 30 15.26 -18.96 -9.54
C PRO A 30 14.33 -19.86 -10.36
N ASN A 31 13.66 -20.83 -9.73
CA ASN A 31 12.73 -21.75 -10.38
C ASN A 31 11.25 -21.47 -10.04
N GLU A 32 10.97 -20.43 -9.24
CA GLU A 32 9.62 -20.05 -8.86
C GLU A 32 9.16 -18.84 -9.66
N THR A 33 7.85 -18.77 -9.96
CA THR A 33 7.27 -17.53 -10.49
C THR A 33 6.94 -16.61 -9.31
N ILE A 34 7.53 -15.42 -9.32
CA ILE A 34 7.19 -14.37 -8.35
C ILE A 34 5.97 -13.61 -8.84
N TYR A 35 4.92 -13.59 -8.03
CA TYR A 35 3.73 -12.78 -8.26
C TYR A 35 3.81 -11.51 -7.42
N VAL A 36 3.37 -10.37 -7.96
CA VAL A 36 3.28 -9.11 -7.22
C VAL A 36 1.85 -8.61 -7.31
N TYR A 37 1.23 -8.35 -6.16
CA TYR A 37 -0.11 -7.78 -6.08
C TYR A 37 -0.05 -6.29 -6.39
N HIS A 38 -0.69 -5.89 -7.48
CA HIS A 38 -0.51 -4.63 -8.21
C HIS A 38 0.94 -4.36 -8.61
N GLU A 39 1.22 -3.19 -9.19
CA GLU A 39 2.58 -2.74 -9.43
C GLU A 39 3.36 -2.58 -8.11
N ILE A 40 4.61 -3.06 -8.07
CA ILE A 40 5.49 -2.94 -6.88
C ILE A 40 5.69 -1.47 -6.48
N VAL A 41 5.78 -0.59 -7.48
CA VAL A 41 5.77 0.87 -7.42
C VAL A 41 5.15 1.40 -8.72
N HIS A 42 4.52 2.57 -8.70
CA HIS A 42 3.92 3.22 -9.88
C HIS A 42 4.98 3.79 -10.85
N ASN A 43 5.79 2.91 -11.44
CA ASN A 43 6.81 3.28 -12.43
C ASN A 43 6.92 2.22 -13.52
N ARG A 44 6.46 2.58 -14.72
CA ARG A 44 6.46 1.69 -15.89
C ARG A 44 7.81 1.04 -16.18
N HIS A 45 8.92 1.78 -16.09
CA HIS A 45 10.25 1.21 -16.38
C HIS A 45 10.67 0.14 -15.35
N VAL A 46 10.29 0.32 -14.09
CA VAL A 46 10.54 -0.69 -13.04
C VAL A 46 9.66 -1.93 -13.27
N VAL A 47 8.38 -1.73 -13.60
CA VAL A 47 7.43 -2.81 -13.90
C VAL A 47 7.89 -3.63 -15.11
N GLU A 48 8.20 -2.97 -16.23
CA GLU A 48 8.69 -3.63 -17.46
C GLU A 48 9.98 -4.42 -17.22
N ARG A 49 10.90 -3.87 -16.40
CA ARG A 49 12.15 -4.56 -16.01
C ARG A 49 11.87 -5.88 -15.31
N PHE A 50 10.90 -5.91 -14.40
CA PHE A 50 10.55 -7.10 -13.64
C PHE A 50 9.75 -8.11 -14.48
N GLN A 51 8.83 -7.65 -15.35
CA GLN A 51 8.16 -8.51 -16.32
C GLN A 51 9.16 -9.20 -17.25
N GLY A 52 10.17 -8.47 -17.72
CA GLY A 52 11.27 -9.04 -18.52
C GLY A 52 12.11 -10.09 -17.79
N ARG A 53 12.02 -10.17 -16.46
CA ARG A 53 12.66 -11.19 -15.60
C ARG A 53 11.68 -12.28 -15.14
N GLY A 54 10.47 -12.32 -15.68
CA GLY A 54 9.48 -13.37 -15.39
C GLY A 54 8.54 -13.10 -14.22
N VAL A 55 8.60 -11.91 -13.61
CA VAL A 55 7.64 -11.50 -12.57
C VAL A 55 6.26 -11.28 -13.18
N LYS A 56 5.20 -11.72 -12.49
CA LYS A 56 3.81 -11.49 -12.88
C LYS A 56 3.14 -10.50 -11.92
N PHE A 57 2.73 -9.36 -12.45
CA PHE A 57 1.88 -8.42 -11.74
C PHE A 57 0.42 -8.84 -11.91
N ILE A 58 -0.33 -8.92 -10.81
CA ILE A 58 -1.72 -9.41 -10.75
C ILE A 58 -2.61 -8.40 -10.02
N GLU A 59 -3.91 -8.46 -10.27
CA GLU A 59 -4.90 -7.59 -9.63
C GLU A 59 -5.74 -8.36 -8.61
N GLU A 60 -5.84 -9.69 -8.77
CA GLU A 60 -6.55 -10.58 -7.85
C GLU A 60 -5.64 -11.74 -7.40
N LEU A 61 -5.68 -12.07 -6.11
CA LEU A 61 -4.91 -13.22 -5.62
C LEU A 61 -5.39 -14.52 -6.27
N SER A 62 -6.67 -14.62 -6.67
CA SER A 62 -7.26 -15.74 -7.40
C SER A 62 -6.42 -16.19 -8.63
N GLU A 63 -5.66 -15.28 -9.25
CA GLU A 63 -4.77 -15.53 -10.39
C GLU A 63 -3.48 -16.30 -10.03
N VAL A 64 -3.13 -16.33 -8.74
CA VAL A 64 -1.88 -16.92 -8.21
C VAL A 64 -2.10 -18.39 -7.86
N PRO A 65 -1.31 -19.36 -8.35
CA PRO A 65 -1.44 -20.75 -7.92
C PRO A 65 -1.20 -20.91 -6.41
N ASN A 66 -1.93 -21.83 -5.76
CA ASN A 66 -1.74 -22.11 -4.34
C ASN A 66 -0.29 -22.55 -4.06
N GLY A 67 0.26 -22.15 -2.91
CA GLY A 67 1.66 -22.43 -2.58
C GLY A 67 2.69 -21.50 -3.22
N SER A 68 2.32 -20.70 -4.23
CA SER A 68 3.24 -19.76 -4.89
C SER A 68 3.61 -18.56 -4.00
N ILE A 69 4.66 -17.86 -4.41
CA ILE A 69 5.15 -16.64 -3.75
C ILE A 69 4.35 -15.43 -4.27
N VAL A 70 3.82 -14.63 -3.35
CA VAL A 70 3.19 -13.34 -3.67
C VAL A 70 3.85 -12.22 -2.89
N VAL A 71 4.11 -11.09 -3.56
CA VAL A 71 4.66 -9.88 -2.95
C VAL A 71 3.59 -8.81 -2.88
N PHE A 72 3.35 -8.24 -1.69
CA PHE A 72 2.50 -7.06 -1.54
C PHE A 72 3.30 -5.79 -1.81
N SER A 73 2.72 -4.87 -2.60
CA SER A 73 3.42 -3.66 -3.06
C SER A 73 3.78 -2.68 -1.94
N ALA A 74 4.61 -1.67 -2.27
CA ALA A 74 5.03 -0.64 -1.33
C ALA A 74 3.88 0.18 -0.71
N HIS A 75 2.72 0.19 -1.39
CA HIS A 75 1.53 0.94 -1.01
C HIS A 75 0.74 0.29 0.13
N GLY A 76 1.05 -0.96 0.48
CA GLY A 76 0.31 -1.71 1.48
C GLY A 76 -0.97 -2.36 0.98
N VAL A 77 -1.45 -3.33 1.74
CA VAL A 77 -2.68 -4.08 1.47
C VAL A 77 -3.53 -4.19 2.71
N SER A 78 -4.84 -4.40 2.52
CA SER A 78 -5.78 -4.60 3.63
C SER A 78 -5.53 -5.92 4.37
N PRO A 79 -5.97 -6.05 5.63
CA PRO A 79 -5.97 -7.32 6.35
C PRO A 79 -6.76 -8.44 5.66
N ALA A 80 -7.74 -8.11 4.83
CA ALA A 80 -8.54 -9.10 4.09
C ALA A 80 -7.69 -9.83 3.05
N LEU A 81 -6.87 -9.11 2.28
CA LEU A 81 -5.96 -9.71 1.31
C LEU A 81 -4.86 -10.55 1.98
N ARG A 82 -4.39 -10.14 3.15
CA ARG A 82 -3.43 -10.95 3.93
C ARG A 82 -4.04 -12.30 4.32
N ARG A 83 -5.28 -12.28 4.84
CA ARG A 83 -6.01 -13.53 5.17
C ARG A 83 -6.28 -14.39 3.94
N GLU A 84 -6.66 -13.78 2.81
CA GLU A 84 -6.87 -14.52 1.57
C GLU A 84 -5.58 -15.22 1.09
N ALA A 85 -4.43 -14.54 1.19
CA ALA A 85 -3.14 -15.15 0.89
C ALA A 85 -2.83 -16.34 1.82
N ASP A 86 -3.09 -16.19 3.13
CA ASP A 86 -2.92 -17.25 4.13
C ASP A 86 -3.84 -18.45 3.84
N GLU A 87 -5.13 -18.21 3.56
CA GLU A 87 -6.14 -19.25 3.24
C GLU A 87 -5.76 -20.05 1.99
N ARG A 88 -5.09 -19.40 1.03
CA ARG A 88 -4.61 -20.01 -0.22
C ARG A 88 -3.21 -20.63 -0.08
N ASN A 89 -2.66 -20.64 1.14
CA ASN A 89 -1.32 -21.12 1.46
C ASN A 89 -0.23 -20.48 0.59
N LEU A 90 -0.38 -19.19 0.25
CA LEU A 90 0.64 -18.45 -0.47
C LEU A 90 1.80 -18.12 0.45
N THR A 91 3.02 -18.12 -0.08
CA THR A 91 4.17 -17.54 0.63
C THR A 91 4.14 -16.03 0.41
N ALA A 92 3.48 -15.31 1.31
CA ALA A 92 3.35 -13.86 1.21
C ALA A 92 4.60 -13.13 1.73
N VAL A 93 5.17 -12.26 0.90
CA VAL A 93 6.26 -11.34 1.26
C VAL A 93 5.73 -9.91 1.23
N ASP A 94 5.88 -9.21 2.35
CA ASP A 94 5.33 -7.87 2.48
C ASP A 94 6.40 -6.81 2.20
N ALA A 95 6.28 -6.12 1.07
CA ALA A 95 7.16 -5.01 0.71
C ALA A 95 6.57 -3.63 1.04
N THR A 96 5.50 -3.57 1.87
CA THR A 96 4.88 -2.33 2.31
C THR A 96 5.92 -1.38 2.90
N CYS A 97 5.92 -0.12 2.45
CA CYS A 97 6.81 0.91 2.99
C CYS A 97 6.59 1.06 4.51
N PRO A 98 7.64 1.08 5.35
CA PRO A 98 7.46 1.23 6.80
C PRO A 98 6.69 2.49 7.23
N LEU A 99 6.72 3.55 6.41
CA LEU A 99 5.92 4.76 6.67
C LEU A 99 4.42 4.53 6.42
N VAL A 100 4.05 3.67 5.47
CA VAL A 100 2.66 3.23 5.26
C VAL A 100 2.24 2.30 6.40
N THR A 101 3.09 1.33 6.78
CA THR A 101 2.83 0.45 7.93
C THR A 101 2.61 1.24 9.22
N LYS A 102 3.32 2.37 9.40
CA LYS A 102 3.06 3.28 10.53
C LYS A 102 1.62 3.81 10.48
N VAL A 103 1.13 4.26 9.34
CA VAL A 103 -0.25 4.78 9.20
C VAL A 103 -1.28 3.68 9.48
N HIS A 104 -1.05 2.46 8.99
CA HIS A 104 -1.87 1.29 9.32
C HIS A 104 -1.92 1.05 10.85
N ASN A 105 -0.77 1.06 11.51
CA ASN A 105 -0.69 0.86 12.95
C ASN A 105 -1.41 1.95 13.76
N GLU A 106 -1.34 3.21 13.32
CA GLU A 106 -2.10 4.29 13.95
C GLU A 106 -3.61 4.11 13.73
N ALA A 107 -4.06 3.68 12.54
CA ALA A 107 -5.47 3.40 12.29
C ALA A 107 -6.00 2.31 13.25
N ILE A 108 -5.26 1.20 13.40
CA ILE A 108 -5.59 0.13 14.35
C ILE A 108 -5.64 0.67 15.79
N ARG A 109 -4.63 1.44 16.19
CA ARG A 109 -4.50 1.99 17.55
C ARG A 109 -5.67 2.90 17.89
N TYR A 110 -6.00 3.85 17.02
CA TYR A 110 -7.09 4.81 17.25
C TYR A 110 -8.45 4.14 17.27
N ALA A 111 -8.70 3.19 16.35
CA ALA A 111 -9.94 2.41 16.35
C ALA A 111 -10.10 1.61 17.65
N ARG A 112 -9.05 0.94 18.14
CA ARG A 112 -9.06 0.23 19.43
C ARG A 112 -9.32 1.16 20.62
N ALA A 113 -8.88 2.41 20.54
CA ALA A 113 -9.10 3.42 21.57
C ALA A 113 -10.47 4.14 21.44
N GLY A 114 -11.32 3.70 20.52
CA GLY A 114 -12.68 4.21 20.30
C GLY A 114 -12.74 5.53 19.54
N TYR A 115 -11.70 5.89 18.79
CA TYR A 115 -11.69 7.09 17.96
C TYR A 115 -12.31 6.81 16.58
N GLN A 116 -13.01 7.80 16.05
CA GLN A 116 -13.30 7.92 14.62
C GLN A 116 -12.08 8.51 13.90
N ILE A 117 -11.83 8.03 12.69
CA ILE A 117 -10.70 8.39 11.86
C ILE A 117 -11.21 9.06 10.59
N LEU A 118 -10.71 10.26 10.31
CA LEU A 118 -10.81 10.90 9.00
C LEU A 118 -9.52 10.56 8.23
N LEU A 119 -9.63 9.70 7.23
CA LEU A 119 -8.49 9.32 6.40
C LEU A 119 -8.47 10.21 5.16
N VAL A 120 -7.54 11.15 5.12
CA VAL A 120 -7.40 12.10 4.01
C VAL A 120 -6.60 11.46 2.88
N GLY A 121 -7.16 11.43 1.68
CA GLY A 121 -6.49 10.99 0.46
C GLY A 121 -7.46 10.39 -0.55
N HIS A 122 -6.93 9.94 -1.69
CA HIS A 122 -7.76 9.53 -2.83
C HIS A 122 -8.40 8.16 -2.59
N ALA A 123 -9.72 8.07 -2.66
CA ALA A 123 -10.48 6.89 -2.23
C ALA A 123 -10.16 5.62 -3.03
N ASP A 124 -9.71 5.78 -4.28
CA ASP A 124 -9.34 4.72 -5.20
C ASP A 124 -7.86 4.31 -5.12
N HIS A 125 -7.04 5.02 -4.33
CA HIS A 125 -5.61 4.71 -4.22
C HIS A 125 -5.36 3.53 -3.27
N GLN A 126 -4.46 2.61 -3.67
CA GLN A 126 -4.18 1.37 -2.93
C GLN A 126 -3.78 1.60 -1.47
N GLU A 127 -2.99 2.64 -1.20
CA GLU A 127 -2.61 3.03 0.17
C GLU A 127 -3.82 3.39 1.06
N ILE A 128 -4.81 4.06 0.47
CA ILE A 128 -6.05 4.44 1.16
C ILE A 128 -6.94 3.22 1.39
N ILE A 129 -7.08 2.36 0.38
CA ILE A 129 -7.83 1.11 0.49
C ILE A 129 -7.22 0.21 1.57
N GLY A 130 -5.89 0.07 1.57
CA GLY A 130 -5.13 -0.68 2.57
C GLY A 130 -5.33 -0.13 3.97
N THR A 131 -5.10 1.17 4.17
CA THR A 131 -5.23 1.84 5.47
C THR A 131 -6.67 1.78 6.00
N ARG A 132 -7.67 2.08 5.16
CA ARG A 132 -9.09 1.96 5.54
C ARG A 132 -9.45 0.54 5.94
N GLY A 133 -8.88 -0.46 5.26
CA GLY A 133 -9.09 -1.87 5.55
C GLY A 133 -8.66 -2.31 6.95
N GLU A 134 -7.75 -1.57 7.60
CA GLU A 134 -7.33 -1.85 8.98
C GLU A 134 -8.40 -1.51 10.02
N ALA A 135 -9.24 -0.52 9.74
CA ALA A 135 -10.27 -0.03 10.66
C ALA A 135 -11.52 0.49 9.93
N PRO A 136 -12.23 -0.37 9.15
CA PRO A 136 -13.28 0.08 8.23
C PRO A 136 -14.46 0.74 8.94
N ASP A 137 -14.84 0.26 10.14
CA ASP A 137 -15.99 0.78 10.89
C ASP A 137 -15.71 2.10 11.61
N ALA A 138 -14.43 2.44 11.79
CA ALA A 138 -13.99 3.67 12.43
C ALA A 138 -13.58 4.75 11.43
N THR A 139 -13.41 4.42 10.14
CA THR A 139 -12.73 5.28 9.16
C THR A 139 -13.68 5.81 8.08
N GLN A 140 -13.66 7.13 7.89
CA GLN A 140 -14.28 7.81 6.74
C GLN A 140 -13.18 8.45 5.88
N VAL A 141 -13.25 8.24 4.56
CA VAL A 141 -12.28 8.84 3.60
C VAL A 141 -12.71 10.26 3.26
N VAL A 142 -11.74 11.18 3.18
CA VAL A 142 -11.94 12.59 2.86
C VAL A 142 -10.97 12.97 1.73
N GLU A 143 -11.48 13.34 0.57
CA GLU A 143 -10.64 13.74 -0.57
C GLU A 143 -10.49 15.25 -0.67
N SER A 144 -11.50 15.99 -0.22
CA SER A 144 -11.54 17.44 -0.34
C SER A 144 -12.41 18.10 0.74
N PRO A 145 -12.30 19.43 0.92
CA PRO A 145 -13.20 20.17 1.81
C PRO A 145 -14.69 20.01 1.48
N LYS A 146 -15.04 19.64 0.24
CA LYS A 146 -16.43 19.41 -0.17
C LYS A 146 -17.05 18.18 0.50
N ASP A 147 -16.24 17.28 1.03
CA ASP A 147 -16.71 16.06 1.70
C ASP A 147 -17.10 16.33 3.16
N ILE A 148 -16.57 17.41 3.76
CA ILE A 148 -16.77 17.78 5.17
C ILE A 148 -18.25 17.83 5.57
N PRO A 149 -19.17 18.45 4.80
CA PRO A 149 -20.59 18.51 5.16
C PRO A 149 -21.28 17.14 5.24
N PHE A 150 -20.69 16.09 4.64
CA PHE A 150 -21.25 14.75 4.58
C PHE A 150 -20.65 13.79 5.61
N LEU A 151 -19.70 14.26 6.42
CA LEU A 151 -19.06 13.46 7.46
C LEU A 151 -20.03 13.20 8.63
N THR A 152 -20.07 11.94 9.07
CA THR A 152 -20.80 11.57 10.28
C THR A 152 -19.84 11.55 11.47
N VAL A 153 -19.90 12.58 12.32
CA VAL A 153 -19.12 12.66 13.56
C VAL A 153 -20.03 12.33 14.74
N LYS A 154 -19.75 11.23 15.44
CA LYS A 154 -20.48 10.74 16.62
C LYS A 154 -20.04 11.45 17.90
N ASP A 155 -18.73 11.54 18.12
CA ASP A 155 -18.13 12.26 19.25
C ASP A 155 -16.95 13.11 18.76
N PRO A 156 -17.09 14.44 18.71
CA PRO A 156 -16.01 15.35 18.32
C PRO A 156 -14.75 15.27 19.18
N ASN A 157 -14.85 14.79 20.43
CA ASN A 157 -13.69 14.61 21.32
C ASN A 157 -12.92 13.30 21.06
N LYS A 158 -13.50 12.40 20.26
CA LYS A 158 -12.95 11.10 19.87
C LYS A 158 -12.79 11.03 18.36
N LEU A 159 -12.19 12.07 17.78
CA LEU A 159 -11.93 12.20 16.36
C LEU A 159 -10.43 12.46 16.11
N VAL A 160 -9.85 11.76 15.15
CA VAL A 160 -8.47 11.98 14.66
C VAL A 160 -8.45 11.98 13.14
N TYR A 161 -7.35 12.47 12.55
CA TYR A 161 -7.11 12.31 11.13
C TYR A 161 -5.78 11.58 10.87
N LEU A 162 -5.77 10.86 9.76
CA LEU A 162 -4.57 10.28 9.14
C LEU A 162 -4.55 10.73 7.68
N THR A 163 -3.39 10.68 7.03
CA THR A 163 -3.27 11.09 5.62
C THR A 163 -2.55 10.01 4.82
N GLN A 164 -2.89 9.90 3.54
CA GLN A 164 -2.02 9.26 2.55
C GLN A 164 -0.65 9.97 2.54
N THR A 165 0.41 9.20 2.37
CA THR A 165 1.80 9.66 2.52
C THR A 165 2.30 10.54 1.36
N THR A 166 1.58 10.58 0.24
CA THR A 166 2.01 11.22 -1.02
C THR A 166 1.12 12.36 -1.50
N LEU A 167 0.35 12.97 -0.61
CA LEU A 167 -0.53 14.10 -0.97
C LEU A 167 0.25 15.39 -1.26
N SER A 168 -0.43 16.32 -1.94
CA SER A 168 -0.04 17.74 -1.91
C SER A 168 0.05 18.23 -0.47
N THR A 169 1.09 19.01 -0.17
CA THR A 169 1.21 19.71 1.12
C THR A 169 0.44 21.02 1.17
N ASP A 170 0.11 21.58 0.01
CA ASP A 170 -0.75 22.76 -0.16
C ASP A 170 -2.23 22.32 -0.14
#